data_AF-A0A317PLY3-F1
#
_entry.id   AF-A0A317PLY3-F1
#
_cell.length_a   1.000
_cell.length_b   1.000
_cell.length_c   1.000
_cell.angle_alpha   90.00
_cell.angle_beta   90.00
_cell.angle_gamma   90.00
#
_symmetry.space_group_name_H-M   'P 1'
#
loop_
_entity.id
_entity.type
_entity.pdbx_description
1 polymer ?
#
loop_
_entity_poly.entity_id
_entity_poly.type
_entity_poly.pdbx_seq_one_letter_code
_entity_poly.pdbx_strand_id
1 'polypeptide(L)'
;MTLAFFGVLVALCLRIAVVDLRDLRIPDRLNLALGLLALCHLAAAGRGAEQGLGRLAFAVAIALAFAGFRWLHHSRSGRIGLGLGDVKMIAMAALWIGPLHFPLFLFVASAGGLVFVLANSAIAGMMSRETRTPFGPFLAFGLVTVWPIQENLW
;
A
#
# COMPACT_ATOMS: atom_id res chain seq x y z
N MET A 1 3.77 11.05 20.44
CA MET A 1 2.81 9.97 20.10
C MET A 1 2.91 9.54 18.64
N THR A 2 2.79 10.45 17.68
CA THR A 2 2.88 10.16 16.22
C THR A 2 4.18 9.46 15.81
N LEU A 3 5.33 9.83 16.39
CA LEU A 3 6.61 9.16 16.13
C LEU A 3 6.64 7.68 16.54
N ALA A 4 5.93 7.30 17.61
CA ALA A 4 5.84 5.91 18.02
C ALA A 4 5.03 5.08 17.00
N PHE A 5 3.89 5.62 16.55
CA PHE A 5 3.11 5.03 15.46
C PHE A 5 3.93 4.93 14.17
N PHE A 6 4.75 5.94 13.87
CA PHE A 6 5.66 5.91 12.73
C PHE A 6 6.68 4.76 12.83
N GLY A 7 7.31 4.58 14.00
CA GLY A 7 8.26 3.48 14.21
C GLY A 7 7.62 2.11 13.98
N VAL A 8 6.41 1.89 14.49
CA VAL A 8 5.68 0.63 14.28
C VAL A 8 5.23 0.48 12.82
N LEU A 9 4.79 1.56 12.17
CA LEU A 9 4.44 1.60 10.75
C LEU A 9 5.63 1.16 9.89
N VAL A 10 6.80 1.74 10.12
CA VAL A 10 8.05 1.40 9.42
C VAL A 10 8.41 -0.06 9.64
N ALA A 11 8.32 -0.57 10.87
CA ALA A 11 8.61 -1.98 11.17
C ALA A 11 7.65 -2.94 10.44
N LEU A 12 6.35 -2.64 10.40
CA LEU A 12 5.36 -3.42 9.66
C LEU A 12 5.62 -3.38 8.16
N CYS A 13 5.86 -2.19 7.60
CA CYS A 13 6.18 -1.98 6.19
C CYS A 13 7.44 -2.73 5.77
N LEU A 14 8.50 -2.69 6.59
CA LEU A 14 9.73 -3.45 6.35
C LEU A 14 9.46 -4.95 6.38
N ARG A 15 8.68 -5.43 7.36
CA ARG A 15 8.31 -6.84 7.45
C ARG A 15 7.50 -7.29 6.23
N ILE A 16 6.55 -6.48 5.78
CA ILE A 16 5.76 -6.74 4.57
C ILE A 16 6.69 -6.82 3.35
N ALA A 17 7.58 -5.83 3.17
CA ALA A 17 8.51 -5.79 2.05
C ALA A 17 9.42 -7.03 2.02
N VAL A 18 9.94 -7.47 3.17
CA VAL A 18 10.78 -8.68 3.26
C VAL A 18 10.00 -9.95 2.92
N VAL A 19 8.74 -10.09 3.35
CA VAL A 19 7.91 -11.26 2.96
C VAL A 19 7.61 -11.20 1.47
N ASP A 20 7.24 -10.03 0.95
CA ASP A 20 6.83 -9.90 -0.45
C ASP A 20 8.00 -10.17 -1.40
N LEU A 21 9.21 -9.70 -1.08
CA LEU A 21 10.43 -10.00 -1.84
C LEU A 21 10.78 -11.50 -1.86
N ARG A 22 10.43 -12.24 -0.82
CA ARG A 22 10.75 -13.68 -0.69
C ARG A 22 9.67 -14.58 -1.28
N ASP A 23 8.42 -14.28 -0.95
CA ASP A 23 7.29 -15.18 -1.13
C ASP A 23 6.26 -14.65 -2.16
N LEU A 24 6.46 -13.43 -2.69
CA LEU A 24 5.53 -12.73 -3.59
C LEU A 24 4.10 -12.69 -3.02
N ARG A 25 4.00 -12.50 -1.71
CA ARG A 25 2.77 -12.53 -0.94
C ARG A 25 2.83 -11.53 0.21
N ILE A 26 1.71 -10.84 0.43
CA ILE A 26 1.48 -10.04 1.64
C ILE A 26 0.58 -10.84 2.60
N PRO A 27 1.07 -11.22 3.81
CA PRO A 27 0.27 -11.93 4.80
C PRO A 27 -0.92 -11.10 5.30
N ASP A 28 -2.09 -11.73 5.41
CA ASP A 28 -3.32 -11.07 5.89
C ASP A 28 -3.16 -10.51 7.30
N ARG A 29 -2.37 -11.17 8.15
CA ARG A 29 -2.08 -10.69 9.52
C ARG A 29 -1.32 -9.37 9.53
N LEU A 30 -0.40 -9.16 8.57
CA LEU A 30 0.35 -7.90 8.48
C LEU A 30 -0.51 -6.77 7.92
N ASN A 31 -1.37 -7.06 6.93
CA ASN A 31 -2.37 -6.10 6.47
C ASN A 31 -3.33 -5.70 7.61
N LEU A 32 -3.84 -6.68 8.37
CA LEU A 32 -4.71 -6.40 9.51
C LEU A 32 -3.99 -5.55 10.57
N ALA A 33 -2.75 -5.91 10.92
CA ALA A 33 -1.96 -5.12 11.87
C ALA A 33 -1.75 -3.68 11.40
N LEU A 34 -1.48 -3.48 10.09
CA LEU A 34 -1.31 -2.17 9.48
C LEU A 34 -2.59 -1.32 9.60
N GLY A 35 -3.75 -1.91 9.35
CA GLY A 35 -5.04 -1.24 9.47
C GLY A 35 -5.43 -0.94 10.93
N LEU A 36 -5.26 -1.90 11.83
CA LEU A 36 -5.53 -1.70 13.26
C LEU A 36 -4.66 -0.60 13.85
N LEU A 37 -3.39 -0.55 13.45
CA LEU A 37 -2.48 0.51 13.88
C LEU A 37 -2.95 1.89 13.40
N ALA A 38 -3.48 2.02 12.19
CA ALA A 38 -4.08 3.27 11.72
C ALA A 38 -5.30 3.69 12.55
N LEU A 39 -6.20 2.75 12.86
CA LEU A 39 -7.38 3.04 13.68
C LEU A 39 -6.98 3.48 15.09
N CYS A 40 -5.98 2.81 15.68
CA CYS A 40 -5.41 3.22 16.97
C CYS A 40 -4.80 4.63 16.90
N HIS A 41 -4.09 4.96 15.82
CA HIS A 41 -3.54 6.29 15.61
C HIS A 41 -4.65 7.35 15.51
N LEU A 42 -5.70 7.10 14.72
CA LEU A 42 -6.83 8.02 14.56
C LEU A 42 -7.54 8.27 15.89
N ALA A 43 -7.78 7.22 16.67
CA ALA A 43 -8.38 7.33 18.00
C ALA A 43 -7.47 8.11 18.97
N ALA A 44 -6.17 7.81 18.98
CA ALA A 44 -5.20 8.46 19.87
C ALA A 44 -5.01 9.94 19.52
N ALA A 45 -5.04 10.30 18.23
CA ALA A 45 -4.90 11.68 17.78
C ALA A 45 -6.10 12.59 18.13
N GLY A 46 -7.12 12.07 18.83
CA GLY A 46 -8.33 12.83 19.18
C GLY A 46 -9.16 13.23 17.95
N ARG A 47 -8.95 12.58 16.80
CA ARG A 47 -9.71 12.83 15.58
C ARG A 47 -11.15 12.37 15.85
N GLY A 48 -12.12 13.28 15.74
CA GLY A 48 -13.52 12.98 16.04
C GLY A 48 -14.08 11.80 15.23
N ALA A 49 -15.17 11.20 15.71
CA ALA A 49 -15.78 10.01 15.11
C ALA A 49 -16.10 10.18 13.61
N GLU A 50 -16.46 11.40 13.19
CA GLU A 50 -16.70 11.73 11.78
C GLU A 50 -15.46 11.55 10.90
N GLN A 51 -14.28 11.99 11.37
CA GLN A 51 -13.04 11.82 10.62
C GLN A 51 -12.65 10.34 10.54
N GLY A 52 -12.83 9.59 11.63
CA GLY A 52 -12.61 8.14 11.64
C GLY A 52 -13.52 7.41 10.64
N LEU A 53 -14.81 7.76 10.63
CA LEU A 53 -15.79 7.21 9.69
C LEU A 53 -15.46 7.57 8.24
N GLY A 54 -15.06 8.82 7.98
CA GLY A 54 -14.63 9.25 6.65
C GLY A 54 -13.41 8.48 6.14
N ARG A 55 -12.43 8.21 7.01
CA ARG A 55 -11.25 7.38 6.68
C ARG A 55 -11.63 5.94 6.39
N LEU A 56 -12.53 5.36 7.19
CA LEU A 56 -13.01 4.00 6.97
C LEU A 56 -13.80 3.89 5.65
N ALA A 57 -14.71 4.83 5.39
CA ALA A 57 -15.47 4.89 4.14
C ALA A 57 -14.54 5.02 2.93
N PHE A 58 -13.51 5.86 3.02
CA PHE A 58 -12.50 5.99 1.99
C PHE A 58 -11.73 4.68 1.77
N ALA A 59 -11.29 4.01 2.83
CA ALA A 59 -10.60 2.73 2.73
C ALA A 59 -11.45 1.64 2.10
N VAL A 60 -12.75 1.57 2.43
CA VAL A 60 -13.70 0.65 1.78
C VAL A 60 -13.87 0.99 0.30
N ALA A 61 -14.04 2.27 -0.04
CA ALA A 61 -14.17 2.71 -1.43
C ALA A 61 -12.93 2.33 -2.26
N ILE A 62 -11.73 2.55 -1.71
CA ILE A 62 -10.46 2.16 -2.33
C ILE A 62 -10.38 0.63 -2.49
N ALA A 63 -10.75 -0.13 -1.46
CA ALA A 63 -10.75 -1.59 -1.52
C ALA A 63 -11.65 -2.10 -2.66
N LEU A 64 -12.88 -1.58 -2.76
CA LEU A 64 -13.83 -1.94 -3.80
C LEU A 64 -13.34 -1.53 -5.19
N ALA A 65 -12.80 -0.33 -5.34
CA ALA A 65 -12.27 0.17 -6.60
C ALA A 65 -11.13 -0.71 -7.13
N PHE A 66 -10.13 -1.02 -6.29
CA PHE A 66 -8.98 -1.84 -6.69
C PHE A 66 -9.33 -3.32 -6.85
N ALA A 67 -10.27 -3.85 -6.05
CA ALA A 67 -10.81 -5.20 -6.25
C ALA A 67 -11.57 -5.29 -7.59
N GLY A 68 -12.40 -4.29 -7.90
CA GLY A 68 -13.12 -4.19 -9.17
C GLY A 68 -12.17 -4.06 -10.36
N PHE A 69 -11.15 -3.21 -10.27
CA PHE A 69 -10.11 -3.09 -11.29
C PHE A 69 -9.36 -4.41 -11.51
N ARG A 70 -8.96 -5.08 -10.42
CA ARG A 70 -8.32 -6.40 -10.48
C ARG A 70 -9.21 -7.42 -11.19
N TRP A 71 -10.50 -7.49 -10.83
CA TRP A 71 -11.46 -8.40 -11.46
C TRP A 71 -11.64 -8.09 -12.94
N LEU A 72 -11.82 -6.82 -13.29
CA LEU A 72 -12.00 -6.37 -14.67
C LEU A 72 -10.78 -6.67 -15.53
N HIS A 73 -9.58 -6.36 -15.01
CA HIS A 73 -8.32 -6.70 -15.68
C HIS A 73 -8.19 -8.21 -15.88
N HIS A 74 -8.50 -9.01 -14.86
CA HIS A 74 -8.44 -10.46 -14.96
C HIS A 74 -9.42 -11.01 -15.99
N SER A 75 -10.66 -10.51 -16.02
CA SER A 75 -11.68 -10.93 -16.98
C SER A 75 -11.30 -10.64 -18.43
N ARG A 76 -10.58 -9.55 -18.70
CA ARG A 76 -10.18 -9.17 -20.07
C ARG A 76 -8.87 -9.77 -20.53
N SER A 77 -7.87 -9.84 -19.64
CA SER A 77 -6.52 -10.27 -19.99
C SER A 77 -6.27 -11.76 -19.74
N GLY A 78 -7.14 -12.42 -18.97
CA GLY A 78 -6.90 -13.77 -18.43
C GLY A 78 -5.79 -13.81 -17.38
N ARG A 79 -5.14 -12.68 -17.06
CA ARG A 79 -3.97 -12.57 -16.20
C ARG A 79 -4.27 -11.76 -14.96
N ILE A 80 -3.64 -12.14 -13.86
CA ILE A 80 -3.71 -11.38 -12.62
C ILE A 80 -2.65 -10.27 -12.69
N GLY A 81 -3.10 -9.01 -12.86
CA GLY A 81 -2.21 -7.86 -12.90
C GLY A 81 -1.70 -7.47 -11.51
N LEU A 82 -2.62 -7.11 -10.61
CA LEU A 82 -2.32 -6.68 -9.23
C LEU A 82 -2.69 -7.79 -8.24
N GLY A 83 -1.81 -8.14 -7.29
CA GLY A 83 -2.03 -9.15 -6.25
C GLY A 83 -3.16 -8.79 -5.27
N LEU A 84 -3.84 -9.78 -4.70
CA LEU A 84 -4.89 -9.51 -3.70
C LEU A 84 -4.29 -8.96 -2.41
N GLY A 85 -3.06 -9.39 -2.08
CA GLY A 85 -2.28 -8.83 -0.98
C GLY A 85 -2.05 -7.32 -1.16
N ASP A 86 -1.71 -6.90 -2.38
CA ASP A 86 -1.50 -5.48 -2.73
C ASP A 86 -2.80 -4.68 -2.60
N VAL A 87 -3.92 -5.20 -3.11
CA VAL A 87 -5.25 -4.56 -2.97
C VAL A 87 -5.59 -4.34 -1.50
N LYS A 88 -5.36 -5.34 -0.65
CA LYS A 88 -5.57 -5.24 0.80
C LYS A 88 -4.64 -4.18 1.41
N MET A 89 -3.37 -4.17 1.04
CA MET A 89 -2.41 -3.18 1.55
C MET A 89 -2.76 -1.76 1.13
N ILE A 90 -3.15 -1.54 -0.12
CA ILE A 90 -3.64 -0.24 -0.64
C ILE A 90 -4.86 0.23 0.15
N ALA A 91 -5.79 -0.67 0.47
CA ALA A 91 -6.94 -0.35 1.32
C ALA A 91 -6.53 0.02 2.75
N MET A 92 -5.58 -0.71 3.36
CA MET A 92 -5.08 -0.36 4.70
C MET A 92 -4.29 0.94 4.69
N ALA A 93 -3.56 1.25 3.62
CA ALA A 93 -2.88 2.52 3.42
C ALA A 93 -3.85 3.70 3.36
N ALA A 94 -5.07 3.51 2.84
CA ALA A 94 -6.12 4.54 2.81
C ALA A 94 -6.65 4.91 4.22
N LEU A 95 -6.42 4.07 5.24
CA LEU A 95 -6.70 4.44 6.63
C LEU A 95 -5.65 5.44 7.16
N TRP A 96 -4.40 5.35 6.70
CA TRP A 96 -3.31 6.26 7.04
C TRP A 96 -3.33 7.55 6.22
N ILE A 97 -3.52 7.41 4.90
CA ILE A 97 -3.39 8.49 3.92
C ILE A 97 -4.77 8.94 3.45
N GLY A 98 -5.03 10.23 3.56
CA GLY A 98 -6.31 10.83 3.24
C GLY A 98 -6.49 10.97 1.73
N PRO A 99 -7.72 11.22 1.25
CA PRO A 99 -8.03 11.30 -0.18
C PRO A 99 -7.12 12.26 -0.96
N LEU A 100 -6.72 13.38 -0.35
CA LEU A 100 -5.87 14.39 -0.99
C LEU A 100 -4.44 13.90 -1.29
N HIS A 101 -3.84 13.11 -0.39
CA HIS A 101 -2.46 12.63 -0.52
C HIS A 101 -2.38 11.21 -1.11
N PHE A 102 -3.52 10.54 -1.27
CA PHE A 102 -3.59 9.18 -1.81
C PHE A 102 -3.06 9.05 -3.25
N PRO A 103 -3.32 10.00 -4.17
CA PRO A 103 -2.71 9.98 -5.49
C PRO A 103 -1.18 10.05 -5.45
N LEU A 104 -0.60 10.85 -4.54
CA LEU A 104 0.84 10.92 -4.35
C LEU A 104 1.41 9.59 -3.86
N PHE A 105 0.74 8.92 -2.91
CA PHE A 105 1.09 7.58 -2.47
C PHE A 105 1.13 6.57 -3.62
N LEU A 106 0.07 6.50 -4.43
CA LEU A 106 0.01 5.61 -5.58
C LEU A 106 1.06 5.97 -6.62
N PHE A 107 1.33 7.25 -6.84
CA PHE A 107 2.37 7.73 -7.76
C PHE A 107 3.75 7.26 -7.30
N VAL A 108 4.12 7.48 -6.03
CA VAL A 108 5.42 7.05 -5.50
C VAL A 108 5.59 5.53 -5.60
N ALA A 109 4.56 4.76 -5.23
CA ALA A 109 4.60 3.31 -5.31
C ALA A 109 4.70 2.81 -6.77
N SER A 110 3.87 3.33 -7.67
CA SER A 110 3.87 2.92 -9.07
C SER A 110 5.11 3.37 -9.83
N ALA A 111 5.61 4.58 -9.60
CA ALA A 111 6.85 5.07 -10.19
C ALA A 111 8.06 4.24 -9.72
N GLY A 112 8.15 3.92 -8.43
CA GLY A 112 9.19 3.04 -7.90
C GLY A 112 9.16 1.65 -8.53
N GLY A 113 7.97 1.04 -8.63
CA GLY A 113 7.79 -0.25 -9.29
C GLY A 113 8.14 -0.21 -10.78
N LEU A 114 7.75 0.85 -11.48
CA LEU A 114 8.06 1.02 -12.90
C LEU A 114 9.57 1.18 -13.13
N VAL A 115 10.23 2.03 -12.36
CA VAL A 115 11.69 2.21 -12.42
C VAL A 115 12.40 0.89 -12.17
N PHE A 116 11.96 0.11 -11.18
CA PHE A 116 12.53 -1.20 -10.89
C PHE A 116 12.37 -2.18 -12.05
N VAL A 117 11.18 -2.26 -12.66
CA VAL A 117 10.94 -3.14 -13.80
C VAL A 117 11.74 -2.71 -15.02
N LEU A 118 11.82 -1.42 -15.31
CA LEU A 118 12.61 -0.88 -16.42
C LEU A 118 14.11 -1.14 -16.23
N ALA A 119 14.64 -0.91 -15.03
CA ALA A 119 16.04 -1.17 -14.70
C ALA A 119 16.39 -2.65 -14.84
N ASN A 120 15.54 -3.56 -14.32
CA ASN A 120 15.76 -5.00 -14.48
C ASN A 120 15.66 -5.44 -15.93
N SER A 121 14.72 -4.91 -16.70
CA SER A 121 14.56 -5.23 -18.13
C SER A 121 15.78 -4.76 -18.95
N ALA A 122 16.38 -3.63 -18.58
CA ALA A 122 17.57 -3.10 -19.24
C ALA A 122 18.85 -3.88 -18.90
N ILE A 123 18.98 -4.38 -17.66
CA ILE A 123 20.18 -5.08 -17.19
C ILE A 123 20.16 -6.58 -17.52
N ALA A 124 19.02 -7.25 -17.31
CA ALA A 124 18.92 -8.72 -17.36
C ALA A 124 18.48 -9.28 -18.72
N GLY A 125 18.21 -8.43 -19.72
CA GLY A 125 17.55 -8.85 -20.96
C GLY A 125 16.08 -9.22 -20.73
N MET A 126 15.42 -9.80 -21.75
CA MET A 126 13.96 -10.00 -21.81
C MET A 126 13.37 -10.57 -20.50
N MET A 127 12.83 -9.71 -19.64
CA MET A 127 11.90 -10.14 -18.61
C MET A 127 10.69 -10.73 -19.33
N SER A 128 10.44 -12.02 -19.11
CA SER A 128 9.19 -12.64 -19.55
C SER A 128 8.02 -11.83 -18.98
N ARG A 129 6.98 -11.61 -19.79
CA ARG A 129 5.70 -11.03 -19.34
C ARG A 129 5.05 -11.80 -18.18
N GLU A 130 5.58 -12.97 -17.83
CA GLU A 130 5.12 -13.82 -16.73
C GLU A 130 5.90 -13.63 -15.42
N THR A 131 7.04 -12.92 -15.45
CA THR A 131 7.82 -12.66 -14.24
C THR A 131 7.02 -11.73 -13.32
N ARG A 132 6.62 -12.26 -12.17
CA ARG A 132 5.91 -11.50 -11.14
C ARG A 132 6.87 -10.64 -10.36
N THR A 133 6.61 -9.34 -10.33
CA THR A 133 7.39 -8.37 -9.54
C THR A 133 6.71 -8.15 -8.18
N PRO A 134 7.46 -8.20 -7.06
CA PRO A 134 6.93 -7.86 -5.74
C PRO A 134 6.57 -6.37 -5.68
N PHE A 135 5.27 -6.05 -5.57
CA PHE A 135 4.79 -4.67 -5.51
C PHE A 135 4.71 -4.12 -4.08
N GLY A 136 4.64 -5.01 -3.08
CA GLY A 136 4.56 -4.67 -1.67
C GLY A 136 5.67 -3.75 -1.16
N PRO A 137 6.96 -3.91 -1.55
CA PRO A 137 8.03 -3.00 -1.14
C PRO A 137 7.81 -1.57 -1.60
N PHE A 138 7.26 -1.37 -2.80
CA PHE A 138 7.01 -0.02 -3.33
C PHE A 138 5.79 0.62 -2.66
N LEU A 139 4.76 -0.16 -2.34
CA LEU A 139 3.64 0.29 -1.50
C LEU A 139 4.12 0.66 -0.09
N ALA A 140 4.98 -0.16 0.51
CA ALA A 140 5.58 0.10 1.82
C ALA A 140 6.37 1.41 1.82
N PHE A 141 7.21 1.61 0.81
CA PHE A 141 7.98 2.83 0.63
C PHE A 141 7.08 4.06 0.44
N GLY A 142 6.08 3.99 -0.45
CA GLY A 142 5.11 5.05 -0.64
C GLY A 142 4.39 5.43 0.64
N LEU A 143 3.96 4.45 1.44
CA LEU A 143 3.26 4.71 2.70
C LEU A 143 4.17 5.38 3.75
N VAL A 144 5.40 4.87 3.92
CA VAL A 144 6.39 5.41 4.87
C VAL A 144 6.83 6.82 4.49
N THR A 145 6.86 7.17 3.21
CA THR A 145 7.28 8.49 2.74
C THR A 145 6.15 9.51 2.75
N VAL A 146 4.96 9.14 2.28
CA VAL A 146 3.85 10.08 2.10
C VAL A 146 3.11 10.38 3.40
N TRP A 147 3.01 9.43 4.32
CA TRP A 147 2.30 9.67 5.57
C TRP A 147 2.95 10.78 6.44
N PRO A 148 4.28 10.82 6.64
CA PRO A 148 4.94 11.95 7.31
C PRO A 148 4.71 13.31 6.66
N ILE A 149 4.62 13.36 5.33
CA ILE A 149 4.33 14.60 4.59
C ILE A 149 2.92 15.09 4.94
N GLN A 150 1.92 14.19 4.96
CA GLN A 150 0.56 14.55 5.34
C GLN A 150 0.46 15.06 6.78
N GLU A 151 1.18 14.45 7.71
CA GLU A 151 1.13 14.82 9.13
C GLU A 151 2.09 16.00 9.47
N ASN A 152 2.73 16.61 8.47
CA ASN A 152 3.72 17.68 8.63
C ASN A 152 4.80 17.33 9.67
N LEU A 153 5.39 16.14 9.57
CA LEU A 153 6.45 15.67 10.48
C LEU A 153 7.84 16.24 10.16
N TRP A 154 7.95 17.11 9.16
CA TRP A 154 9.20 17.72 8.67
C TRP A 154 9.14 19.24 8.79
#